data_AF-A0AAD7C6D6-F1
#
_entry.id   AF-A0AAD7C6D6-F1
#
_cell.length_a   1.000
_cell.length_b   1.000
_cell.length_c   1.000
_cell.angle_alpha   90.00
_cell.angle_beta   90.00
_cell.angle_gamma   90.00
#
_symmetry.space_group_name_H-M   'P 1'
#
loop_
_entity.id
_entity.type
_entity.pdbx_description
1 polymer ?
#
loop_
_entity_poly.entity_id
_entity_poly.type
_entity_poly.pdbx_seq_one_letter_code
_entity_poly.pdbx_strand_id
1 'polypeptide(L)'
;MAIDVGHVLSPKSLDLGRDTFIFVTLSHKSELYFGVNQKSTPVSSATIHRWAKLIHKTYAWAEFFLCPVTVLSAGIMSYYVQPSGPAIEPYSTELLPPGNYGWYFDRECIYKGYPRLVRRRLYTFETCLESEAEYFRSEFLVDAIPPAAEANIAVTRDANQCRFTGSEEGTMLAWIIPPSVAWETDDFGHRASFDKTPFPVAANLLTIQSDLRFYLHNNHFMVDVDDGYRILVLRGMGDMQGRLPTHLPCHSQHDPAADHFLRLHCRYSLNLMLLGGDIKEVYPNGVITGMMEELGVDYAGSEDRDEKDMAFLDDERWQSELGKAIMEGVLEGKIAQRLYEDELSTLDVDEDEDSEPPSSGPNSRDEKQEPWPESPLSLDWDSENNVYNAVFARVEGDQWASSVAEPPSSGPNSHDEKRESPPFLEWDSDNNVDKAVSDWIDTDQQWGHSMAEPPSSGPNSPDEKQESPPSLEWDSDNNVDKAVFDWIDTDQQWGHTNG
;
A
#
# COMPACT_ATOMS: atom_id res chain seq x y z
N MET A 1 -8.18 22.83 -20.65
CA MET A 1 -9.13 21.70 -20.61
C MET A 1 -9.11 21.16 -19.20
N ALA A 2 -10.26 21.14 -18.52
CA ALA A 2 -10.39 20.34 -17.31
C ALA A 2 -10.32 18.88 -17.77
N ILE A 3 -9.45 18.08 -17.16
CA ILE A 3 -9.45 16.63 -17.37
C ILE A 3 -10.70 16.13 -16.68
N ASP A 4 -11.56 15.41 -17.38
CA ASP A 4 -12.63 14.66 -16.73
C ASP A 4 -11.97 13.50 -16.02
N VAL A 5 -11.88 13.62 -14.69
CA VAL A 5 -11.12 12.70 -13.87
C VAL A 5 -11.93 11.42 -13.62
N GLY A 6 -13.26 11.45 -13.76
CA GLY A 6 -14.13 10.28 -13.56
C GLY A 6 -14.14 9.72 -12.12
N HIS A 7 -13.48 10.40 -11.17
CA HIS A 7 -13.44 10.05 -9.76
C HIS A 7 -13.31 11.29 -8.87
N VAL A 8 -13.67 11.16 -7.60
CA VAL A 8 -13.62 12.25 -6.62
C VAL A 8 -12.23 12.30 -5.97
N LEU A 9 -11.60 13.47 -6.03
CA LEU A 9 -10.25 13.72 -5.53
C LEU A 9 -10.25 14.12 -4.06
N SER A 10 -9.27 13.64 -3.30
CA SER A 10 -9.03 14.15 -1.95
C SER A 10 -8.50 15.59 -1.98
N PRO A 11 -8.63 16.34 -0.87
CA PRO A 11 -8.00 17.66 -0.73
C PRO A 11 -6.49 17.63 -0.98
N LYS A 12 -5.81 16.53 -0.60
CA LYS A 12 -4.38 16.32 -0.88
C LYS A 12 -4.10 16.26 -2.38
N SER A 13 -4.90 15.52 -3.16
CA SER A 13 -4.72 15.47 -4.62
C SER A 13 -4.95 16.83 -5.28
N LEU A 14 -5.94 17.58 -4.81
CA LEU A 14 -6.23 18.93 -5.29
C LEU A 14 -5.09 19.90 -4.97
N ASP A 15 -4.57 19.90 -3.73
CA ASP A 15 -3.43 20.74 -3.31
C ASP A 15 -2.17 20.43 -4.13
N LEU A 16 -1.91 19.16 -4.41
CA LEU A 16 -0.77 18.73 -5.22
C LEU A 16 -0.98 18.95 -6.73
N GLY A 17 -2.18 19.33 -7.15
CA GLY A 17 -2.53 19.54 -8.55
C GLY A 17 -2.30 18.29 -9.41
N ARG A 18 -2.60 17.11 -8.86
CA ARG A 18 -2.42 15.83 -9.54
C ARG A 18 -3.33 15.74 -10.77
N ASP A 19 -2.78 15.27 -11.88
CA ASP A 19 -3.45 15.18 -13.17
C ASP A 19 -3.23 13.83 -13.87
N THR A 20 -2.45 12.94 -13.26
CA THR A 20 -2.26 11.56 -13.69
C THR A 20 -2.52 10.62 -12.55
N PHE A 21 -3.38 9.63 -12.77
CA PHE A 21 -3.85 8.71 -11.74
C PHE A 21 -3.66 7.28 -12.18
N ILE A 22 -3.16 6.42 -11.30
CA ILE A 22 -2.90 5.01 -11.57
C ILE A 22 -3.76 4.19 -10.61
N PHE A 23 -4.68 3.42 -11.18
CA PHE A 23 -5.58 2.52 -10.47
C PHE A 23 -5.00 1.11 -10.46
N VAL A 24 -5.01 0.45 -9.32
CA VAL A 24 -4.78 -1.00 -9.26
C VAL A 24 -6.13 -1.70 -9.42
N THR A 25 -6.22 -2.57 -10.43
CA THR A 25 -7.40 -3.40 -10.64
C THR A 25 -7.34 -4.62 -9.75
N LEU A 26 -8.26 -4.72 -8.80
CA LEU A 26 -8.54 -5.92 -8.03
C LEU A 26 -9.73 -6.64 -8.67
N SER A 27 -9.94 -7.91 -8.32
CA SER A 27 -10.97 -8.76 -8.94
C SER A 27 -12.38 -8.15 -8.95
N HIS A 28 -12.72 -7.34 -7.95
CA HIS A 28 -14.07 -6.81 -7.74
C HIS A 28 -14.14 -5.29 -7.57
N LYS A 29 -13.02 -4.58 -7.61
CA LYS A 29 -12.98 -3.11 -7.52
C LYS A 29 -11.63 -2.55 -7.96
N SER A 30 -11.60 -1.27 -8.29
CA SER A 30 -10.35 -0.56 -8.57
C SER A 30 -10.04 0.40 -7.44
N GLU A 31 -8.77 0.44 -7.03
CA GLU A 31 -8.31 1.39 -6.01
C GLU A 31 -7.32 2.36 -6.64
N LEU A 32 -7.48 3.65 -6.33
CA LEU A 32 -6.48 4.63 -6.71
C LEU A 32 -5.19 4.37 -5.95
N TYR A 33 -4.16 3.98 -6.68
CA TYR A 33 -2.88 3.56 -6.13
C TYR A 33 -1.91 4.75 -6.07
N PHE A 34 -1.75 5.47 -7.18
CA PHE A 34 -0.92 6.68 -7.26
C PHE A 34 -1.66 7.85 -7.89
N GLY A 35 -1.28 9.06 -7.49
CA GLY A 35 -1.54 10.26 -8.27
C GLY A 35 -0.31 11.16 -8.37
N VAL A 36 -0.05 11.68 -9.57
CA VAL A 36 1.14 12.50 -9.91
C VAL A 36 0.68 13.77 -10.62
N ASN A 37 1.42 14.86 -10.43
CA ASN A 37 1.30 16.09 -11.22
C ASN A 37 2.38 16.09 -12.31
N GLN A 38 2.01 15.77 -13.55
CA GLN A 38 2.95 15.64 -14.68
C GLN A 38 3.65 16.94 -15.02
N LYS A 39 3.08 18.11 -14.68
CA LYS A 39 3.73 19.40 -14.92
C LYS A 39 4.96 19.59 -14.04
N SER A 40 4.88 19.11 -12.80
CA SER A 40 5.97 19.24 -11.81
C SER A 40 6.92 18.04 -11.86
N THR A 41 6.36 16.84 -12.06
CA THR A 41 7.10 15.59 -12.09
C THR A 41 6.65 14.77 -13.30
N PRO A 42 7.26 14.99 -14.49
CA PRO A 42 6.97 14.19 -15.67
C PRO A 42 7.44 12.74 -15.47
N VAL A 43 6.53 11.79 -15.68
CA VAL A 43 6.77 10.35 -15.50
C VAL A 43 6.50 9.56 -16.78
N SER A 44 7.30 8.52 -16.97
CA SER A 44 7.10 7.49 -18.00
C SER A 44 6.62 6.18 -17.37
N SER A 45 6.23 5.22 -18.20
CA SER A 45 5.94 3.85 -17.73
C SER A 45 7.13 3.24 -16.98
N ALA A 46 8.36 3.41 -17.50
CA ALA A 46 9.58 2.94 -16.85
C ALA A 46 9.78 3.55 -15.46
N THR A 47 9.50 4.86 -15.30
CA THR A 47 9.58 5.54 -14.00
C THR A 47 8.59 4.95 -13.00
N ILE A 48 7.34 4.72 -13.41
CA ILE A 48 6.32 4.13 -12.55
C ILE A 48 6.74 2.72 -12.10
N HIS A 49 7.19 1.86 -13.02
CA HIS A 49 7.66 0.51 -12.67
C HIS A 49 8.81 0.54 -11.67
N ARG A 50 9.76 1.47 -11.84
CA ARG A 50 10.90 1.62 -10.92
C ARG A 50 10.45 2.07 -9.53
N TRP A 51 9.62 3.11 -9.44
CA TRP A 51 9.11 3.60 -8.15
C TRP A 51 8.26 2.58 -7.44
N ALA A 52 7.44 1.87 -8.19
CA ALA A 52 6.62 0.82 -7.69
C ALA A 52 7.49 -0.30 -7.04
N LYS A 53 8.56 -0.75 -7.73
CA LYS A 53 9.56 -1.66 -7.14
C LYS A 53 10.26 -1.08 -5.91
N LEU A 54 10.55 0.22 -5.89
CA LEU A 54 11.20 0.89 -4.77
C LEU A 54 10.29 0.92 -3.52
N ILE A 55 9.00 1.15 -3.71
CA ILE A 55 8.00 1.20 -2.62
C ILE A 55 7.82 -0.19 -2.00
N HIS A 56 7.81 -1.25 -2.82
CA HIS A 56 7.53 -2.61 -2.37
C HIS A 56 8.78 -3.48 -2.37
N LYS A 57 9.58 -3.38 -1.30
CA LYS A 57 10.85 -4.13 -1.17
C LYS A 57 10.68 -5.64 -1.01
N THR A 58 9.54 -6.12 -0.53
CA THR A 58 9.49 -7.38 0.24
C THR A 58 8.95 -8.60 -0.47
N TYR A 59 8.45 -8.51 -1.71
CA TYR A 59 7.84 -9.67 -2.38
C TYR A 59 8.20 -9.79 -3.86
N ALA A 60 8.24 -11.03 -4.34
CA ALA A 60 8.40 -11.39 -5.75
C ALA A 60 7.28 -10.75 -6.56
N TRP A 61 7.54 -9.54 -7.03
CA TRP A 61 6.54 -8.70 -7.66
C TRP A 61 6.14 -9.28 -9.01
N ALA A 62 4.83 -9.40 -9.19
CA ALA A 62 4.25 -9.63 -10.49
C ALA A 62 4.68 -8.51 -11.44
N GLU A 63 5.13 -8.89 -12.63
CA GLU A 63 5.24 -7.91 -13.71
C GLU A 63 3.85 -7.39 -14.04
N PHE A 64 3.80 -6.10 -14.34
CA PHE A 64 2.59 -5.41 -14.69
C PHE A 64 2.79 -4.58 -15.93
N PHE A 65 1.69 -4.08 -16.47
CA PHE A 65 1.69 -3.10 -17.53
C PHE A 65 0.62 -2.04 -17.23
N LEU A 66 0.78 -0.88 -17.84
CA LEU A 66 -0.17 0.22 -17.73
C LEU A 66 -1.06 0.26 -18.97
N CYS A 67 -2.34 0.54 -18.80
CA CYS A 67 -3.25 0.87 -19.89
C CYS A 67 -3.93 2.21 -19.59
N PRO A 68 -4.18 3.08 -20.58
CA PRO A 68 -5.17 4.13 -20.42
C PRO A 68 -6.53 3.51 -20.05
N VAL A 69 -7.26 4.14 -19.12
CA VAL A 69 -8.57 3.64 -18.67
C VAL A 69 -9.64 4.72 -18.64
N THR A 70 -10.89 4.27 -18.80
CA THR A 70 -12.07 5.03 -18.38
C THR A 70 -12.42 4.63 -16.96
N VAL A 71 -12.64 5.62 -16.09
CA VAL A 71 -13.06 5.40 -14.71
C VAL A 71 -14.58 5.49 -14.63
N LEU A 72 -15.20 4.49 -14.03
CA LEU A 72 -16.64 4.36 -13.84
C LEU A 72 -16.93 4.35 -12.34
N SER A 73 -17.97 5.04 -11.90
CA SER A 73 -18.48 4.91 -10.53
C SER A 73 -19.00 3.49 -10.31
N ALA A 74 -18.76 2.98 -9.10
CA ALA A 74 -19.05 1.60 -8.71
C ALA A 74 -19.59 1.58 -7.28
N GLY A 75 -20.76 2.16 -7.08
CA GLY A 75 -21.33 2.37 -5.76
C GLY A 75 -20.65 3.51 -4.98
N ILE A 76 -20.78 3.47 -3.66
CA ILE A 76 -20.46 4.61 -2.79
C ILE A 76 -18.95 4.86 -2.75
N MET A 77 -18.54 5.99 -3.34
CA MET A 77 -17.14 6.44 -3.40
C MET A 77 -16.16 5.39 -3.92
N SER A 78 -16.63 4.44 -4.72
CA SER A 78 -15.84 3.32 -5.26
C SER A 78 -15.89 3.33 -6.77
N TYR A 79 -14.89 2.71 -7.40
CA TYR A 79 -14.67 2.84 -8.85
C TYR A 79 -14.32 1.51 -9.50
N TYR A 80 -14.73 1.38 -10.76
CA TYR A 80 -14.21 0.41 -11.71
C TYR A 80 -13.39 1.14 -12.77
N VAL A 81 -12.37 0.48 -13.31
CA VAL A 81 -11.66 1.00 -14.47
C VAL A 81 -11.68 0.01 -15.61
N GLN A 82 -11.99 0.52 -16.80
CA GLN A 82 -12.04 -0.26 -18.03
C GLN A 82 -10.93 0.24 -18.98
N PRO A 83 -10.11 -0.65 -19.57
CA PRO A 83 -9.13 -0.26 -20.57
C PRO A 83 -9.79 0.53 -21.71
N SER A 84 -9.24 1.70 -22.01
CA SER A 84 -9.69 2.59 -23.09
C SER A 84 -8.65 2.73 -24.21
N GLY A 85 -7.46 2.13 -24.02
CA GLY A 85 -6.37 2.15 -24.99
C GLY A 85 -5.48 0.91 -24.89
N PRO A 86 -4.48 0.78 -25.78
CA PRO A 86 -3.55 -0.33 -25.77
C PRO A 86 -2.66 -0.31 -24.51
N ALA A 87 -2.13 -1.48 -24.16
CA ALA A 87 -1.11 -1.60 -23.14
C ALA A 87 0.14 -0.79 -23.52
N ILE A 88 0.71 -0.12 -22.52
CA ILE A 88 1.94 0.66 -22.62
C ILE A 88 3.09 -0.24 -22.17
N GLU A 89 4.15 -0.25 -22.98
CA GLU A 89 5.34 -1.04 -22.70
C GLU A 89 5.89 -0.72 -21.29
N PRO A 90 6.16 -1.72 -20.42
CA PRO A 90 6.59 -1.51 -19.03
C PRO A 90 7.83 -0.62 -18.88
N TYR A 91 8.73 -0.68 -19.86
CA TYR A 91 9.99 0.05 -19.85
C TYR A 91 10.04 1.19 -20.86
N SER A 92 8.88 1.65 -21.34
CA SER A 92 8.82 2.86 -22.18
C SER A 92 9.35 4.07 -21.41
N THR A 93 10.28 4.78 -22.04
CA THR A 93 10.81 6.07 -21.56
C THR A 93 9.98 7.26 -22.07
N GLU A 94 8.98 7.00 -22.92
CA GLU A 94 8.06 8.04 -23.38
C GLU A 94 7.23 8.55 -22.20
N LEU A 95 7.08 9.88 -22.11
CA LEU A 95 6.32 10.51 -21.04
C LEU A 95 4.84 10.15 -21.19
N LEU A 96 4.22 9.76 -20.07
CA LEU A 96 2.79 9.51 -20.04
C LEU A 96 2.03 10.84 -20.16
N PRO A 97 1.03 10.95 -21.04
CA PRO A 97 0.14 12.09 -21.03
C PRO A 97 -0.67 12.13 -19.72
N PRO A 98 -1.13 13.32 -19.26
CA PRO A 98 -2.09 13.42 -18.18
C PRO A 98 -3.35 12.59 -18.43
N GLY A 99 -3.84 11.87 -17.42
CA GLY A 99 -5.00 11.00 -17.54
C GLY A 99 -5.06 9.86 -16.52
N ASN A 100 -6.03 8.97 -16.71
CA ASN A 100 -6.24 7.80 -15.87
C ASN A 100 -5.61 6.57 -16.50
N TYR A 101 -4.89 5.79 -15.70
CA TYR A 101 -4.25 4.56 -16.09
C TYR A 101 -4.66 3.42 -15.16
N GLY A 102 -4.89 2.26 -15.71
CA GLY A 102 -5.04 1.01 -14.96
C GLY A 102 -3.74 0.25 -14.95
N TRP A 103 -3.40 -0.28 -13.80
CA TRP A 103 -2.33 -1.23 -13.59
C TRP A 103 -2.93 -2.63 -13.70
N TYR A 104 -2.46 -3.37 -14.70
CA TYR A 104 -2.92 -4.73 -14.99
C TYR A 104 -1.76 -5.72 -14.83
N PHE A 105 -2.10 -6.93 -14.38
CA PHE A 105 -1.17 -8.04 -14.26
C PHE A 105 -1.43 -9.05 -15.37
N ASP A 106 -0.39 -9.79 -15.76
CA ASP A 106 -0.60 -11.02 -16.52
C ASP A 106 -1.41 -12.01 -15.66
N ARG A 107 -2.33 -12.76 -16.28
CA ARG A 107 -3.24 -13.69 -15.59
C ARG A 107 -2.48 -14.72 -14.75
N GLU A 108 -1.30 -15.11 -15.19
CA GLU A 108 -0.44 -16.06 -14.47
C GLU A 108 0.13 -15.50 -13.16
N CYS A 109 0.12 -14.17 -12.99
CA CYS A 109 0.72 -13.48 -11.86
C CYS A 109 -0.25 -13.15 -10.72
N ILE A 110 -1.55 -13.43 -10.85
CA ILE A 110 -2.57 -13.11 -9.82
C ILE A 110 -2.23 -13.75 -8.47
N TYR A 111 -1.58 -14.91 -8.48
CA TYR A 111 -1.18 -15.65 -7.27
C TYR A 111 0.02 -15.03 -6.53
N LYS A 112 0.75 -14.08 -7.12
CA LYS A 112 1.93 -13.45 -6.49
C LYS A 112 1.57 -12.33 -5.51
N GLY A 113 0.27 -12.13 -5.27
CA GLY A 113 -0.25 -11.13 -4.35
C GLY A 113 -0.30 -9.75 -4.99
N TYR A 114 -1.38 -9.02 -4.71
CA TYR A 114 -1.50 -7.62 -5.08
C TYR A 114 -0.55 -6.77 -4.22
N PRO A 115 -0.08 -5.63 -4.73
CA PRO A 115 0.59 -4.64 -3.90
C PRO A 115 -0.33 -4.28 -2.74
N ARG A 116 -0.02 -4.76 -1.53
CA ARG A 116 -0.75 -4.36 -0.34
C ARG A 116 -0.48 -2.88 -0.14
N LEU A 117 -1.49 -2.07 -0.43
CA LEU A 117 -1.54 -0.69 -0.02
C LEU A 117 -1.58 -0.67 1.51
N VAL A 118 -0.41 -0.62 2.14
CA VAL A 118 -0.34 -0.24 3.55
C VAL A 118 -0.67 1.26 3.59
N ARG A 119 -1.97 1.57 3.70
CA ARG A 119 -2.49 2.94 3.84
C ARG A 119 -2.17 3.45 5.24
N ARG A 120 -0.89 3.59 5.56
CA ARG A 120 -0.44 4.27 6.76
C ARG A 120 -0.54 5.76 6.53
N ARG A 121 -1.09 6.49 7.50
CA ARG A 121 -0.97 7.95 7.53
C ARG A 121 0.49 8.30 7.78
N LEU A 122 1.18 8.65 6.71
CA LEU A 122 2.53 9.19 6.78
C LEU A 122 2.45 10.70 6.96
N TYR A 123 3.44 11.25 7.65
CA TYR A 123 3.61 12.68 7.82
C TYR A 123 4.96 13.10 7.25
N THR A 124 5.15 14.40 7.04
CA THR A 124 6.48 14.88 6.67
C THR A 124 7.48 14.63 7.80
N PHE A 125 8.77 14.57 7.49
CA PHE A 125 9.78 14.46 8.54
C PHE A 125 9.72 15.62 9.52
N GLU A 126 9.45 16.84 9.07
CA GLU A 126 9.29 18.00 9.94
C GLU A 126 8.10 17.81 10.91
N THR A 127 6.94 17.37 10.40
CA THR A 127 5.77 17.09 11.25
C THR A 127 6.03 15.96 12.24
N CYS A 128 6.72 14.90 11.83
CA CYS A 128 7.13 13.83 12.73
C CYS A 128 8.07 14.37 13.82
N LEU A 129 9.07 15.18 13.46
CA LEU A 129 9.99 15.80 14.41
C LEU A 129 9.25 16.71 15.41
N GLU A 130 8.30 17.51 14.96
CA GLU A 130 7.46 18.34 15.84
C GLU A 130 6.64 17.48 16.82
N SER A 131 6.00 16.41 16.33
CA SER A 131 5.23 15.48 17.17
C SER A 131 6.11 14.75 18.19
N GLU A 132 7.32 14.33 17.79
CA GLU A 132 8.28 13.69 18.68
C GLU A 132 8.77 14.66 19.75
N ALA A 133 8.96 15.95 19.41
CA ALA A 133 9.40 17.00 20.35
C ALA A 133 8.42 17.18 21.50
N GLU A 134 7.14 17.05 21.20
CA GLU A 134 6.09 17.15 22.18
C GLU A 134 6.05 15.93 23.11
N TYR A 135 6.23 14.72 22.57
CA TYR A 135 6.06 13.47 23.30
C TYR A 135 7.31 13.00 24.05
N PHE A 136 8.51 13.12 23.47
CA PHE A 136 9.74 12.50 23.98
C PHE A 136 10.86 13.51 24.23
N ARG A 137 10.67 14.44 25.19
CA ARG A 137 11.67 15.48 25.53
C ARG A 137 13.10 14.97 25.79
N SER A 138 13.29 13.70 26.15
CA SER A 138 14.61 13.09 26.39
C SER A 138 15.26 12.42 25.17
N GLU A 139 14.52 12.06 24.12
CA GLU A 139 15.08 11.42 22.90
C GLU A 139 15.60 12.44 21.86
N PHE A 140 15.39 13.75 22.09
CA PHE A 140 15.83 14.83 21.20
C PHE A 140 17.35 14.97 21.04
N LEU A 141 18.12 14.26 21.87
CA LEU A 141 19.57 14.20 21.75
C LEU A 141 20.03 13.40 20.53
N VAL A 142 19.18 12.53 19.95
CA VAL A 142 19.58 11.63 18.86
C VAL A 142 19.70 12.36 17.50
N ASP A 143 18.92 13.43 17.29
CA ASP A 143 19.00 14.22 16.04
C ASP A 143 20.07 15.31 16.08
N ALA A 144 20.68 15.56 17.24
CA ALA A 144 21.78 16.50 17.34
C ALA A 144 22.96 16.00 16.49
N ILE A 145 23.34 16.77 15.47
CA ILE A 145 24.48 16.42 14.61
C ILE A 145 25.76 16.40 15.48
N PRO A 146 26.46 15.25 15.58
CA PRO A 146 27.63 15.13 16.45
C PRO A 146 28.71 16.16 16.05
N PRO A 147 29.24 16.97 16.99
CA PRO A 147 30.01 18.17 16.64
C PRO A 147 31.36 18.02 15.92
N ALA A 148 31.95 16.82 15.72
CA ALA A 148 33.38 16.76 15.34
C ALA A 148 33.82 15.73 14.29
N ALA A 149 33.26 14.52 14.20
CA ALA A 149 33.73 13.52 13.24
C ALA A 149 32.83 13.47 11.99
N GLU A 150 31.57 13.13 12.19
CA GLU A 150 30.60 12.98 11.11
C GLU A 150 30.33 14.30 10.36
N ALA A 151 30.24 15.40 11.12
CA ALA A 151 30.08 16.73 10.55
C ALA A 151 31.25 17.14 9.64
N ASN A 152 32.49 16.84 10.05
CA ASN A 152 33.69 17.14 9.26
C ASN A 152 33.79 16.24 8.02
N ILE A 153 33.37 14.98 8.11
CA ILE A 153 33.31 14.08 6.95
C ILE A 153 32.33 14.62 5.91
N ALA A 154 31.11 15.00 6.33
CA ALA A 154 30.10 15.55 5.43
C ALA A 154 30.56 16.88 4.80
N VAL A 155 31.09 17.82 5.60
CA VAL A 155 31.59 19.10 5.11
C VAL A 155 32.77 18.91 4.14
N THR A 156 33.68 17.97 4.42
CA THR A 156 34.82 17.69 3.53
C THR A 156 34.36 17.04 2.23
N ARG A 157 33.44 16.07 2.30
CA ARG A 157 32.84 15.39 1.14
C ARG A 157 32.13 16.37 0.22
N ASP A 158 31.42 17.34 0.81
CA ASP A 158 30.61 18.31 0.08
C ASP A 158 31.38 19.62 -0.19
N ALA A 159 32.66 19.70 0.16
CA ALA A 159 33.51 20.88 0.02
C ALA A 159 32.89 22.16 0.61
N ASN A 160 32.12 22.03 1.70
CA ASN A 160 31.32 23.10 2.31
C ASN A 160 30.36 23.81 1.33
N GLN A 161 29.90 23.10 0.29
CA GLN A 161 28.94 23.57 -0.70
C GLN A 161 27.62 22.82 -0.53
N CYS A 162 26.52 23.49 -0.84
CA CYS A 162 25.22 22.84 -0.90
C CYS A 162 25.25 21.74 -1.95
N ARG A 163 24.92 20.52 -1.56
CA ARG A 163 24.93 19.36 -2.46
C ARG A 163 23.98 19.50 -3.64
N PHE A 164 22.95 20.33 -3.52
CA PHE A 164 21.97 20.56 -4.57
C PHE A 164 22.36 21.72 -5.50
N THR A 165 22.84 22.84 -4.95
CA THR A 165 23.04 24.07 -5.74
C THR A 165 24.50 24.41 -6.00
N GLY A 166 25.45 23.74 -5.35
CA GLY A 166 26.88 24.06 -5.37
C GLY A 166 27.25 25.37 -4.66
N SER A 167 26.28 26.05 -4.05
CA SER A 167 26.50 27.33 -3.35
C SER A 167 27.14 27.12 -1.99
N GLU A 168 28.11 27.96 -1.64
CA GLU A 168 28.72 28.05 -0.29
C GLU A 168 27.90 28.94 0.66
N GLU A 169 27.08 29.83 0.11
CA GLU A 169 26.31 30.77 0.91
C GLU A 169 25.12 30.09 1.61
N GLY A 170 25.01 30.35 2.91
CA GLY A 170 23.87 29.94 3.73
C GLY A 170 23.77 28.42 3.95
N THR A 171 24.88 27.69 3.85
CA THR A 171 24.89 26.24 4.03
C THR A 171 24.88 25.82 5.49
N MET A 172 24.24 24.70 5.76
CA MET A 172 24.22 23.99 7.04
C MET A 172 24.29 22.48 6.81
N LEU A 173 24.50 21.71 7.86
CA LEU A 173 24.33 20.26 7.82
C LEU A 173 22.88 19.90 8.12
N ALA A 174 22.35 18.93 7.40
CA ALA A 174 21.04 18.34 7.66
C ALA A 174 21.08 16.83 7.44
N TRP A 175 20.28 16.10 8.22
CA TRP A 175 20.02 14.69 7.97
C TRP A 175 19.20 14.50 6.69
N ILE A 176 19.52 13.50 5.88
CA ILE A 176 18.66 13.03 4.79
C ILE A 176 17.41 12.40 5.42
N ILE A 177 17.60 11.44 6.32
CA ILE A 177 16.56 10.86 7.18
C ILE A 177 16.88 11.22 8.63
N PRO A 178 16.07 12.01 9.34
CA PRO A 178 16.35 12.31 10.74
C PRO A 178 16.28 11.02 11.59
N PRO A 179 17.34 10.70 12.38
CA PRO A 179 17.41 9.45 13.13
C PRO A 179 16.21 9.16 14.06
N SER A 180 15.63 10.17 14.72
CA SER A 180 14.51 9.98 15.65
C SER A 180 13.24 9.47 14.97
N VAL A 181 13.04 9.83 13.70
CA VAL A 181 11.86 9.47 12.88
C VAL A 181 12.17 8.41 11.82
N ALA A 182 13.38 7.85 11.84
CA ALA A 182 13.81 6.84 10.86
C ALA A 182 12.92 5.60 10.82
N TRP A 183 12.25 5.27 11.93
CA TRP A 183 11.29 4.18 12.03
C TRP A 183 10.06 4.34 11.11
N GLU A 184 9.75 5.56 10.68
CA GLU A 184 8.73 5.84 9.66
C GLU A 184 9.13 5.32 8.28
N THR A 185 10.44 5.09 8.06
CA THR A 185 10.94 4.51 6.82
C THR A 185 10.90 2.99 6.81
N ASP A 186 10.54 2.32 7.91
CA ASP A 186 10.45 0.86 7.97
C ASP A 186 9.11 0.33 7.42
N ASP A 187 9.16 -0.80 6.72
CA ASP A 187 8.00 -1.39 6.06
C ASP A 187 7.04 -2.03 7.07
N PHE A 188 7.55 -2.45 8.22
CA PHE A 188 6.77 -3.16 9.24
C PHE A 188 6.16 -2.22 10.29
N GLY A 189 6.57 -0.95 10.32
CA GLY A 189 6.00 0.08 11.18
C GLY A 189 6.09 -0.18 12.68
N HIS A 190 6.84 -1.21 13.12
CA HIS A 190 6.99 -1.55 14.52
C HIS A 190 8.06 -0.67 15.16
N ARG A 191 7.63 0.48 15.66
CA ARG A 191 8.49 1.45 16.37
C ARG A 191 9.34 0.81 17.47
N ALA A 192 8.79 -0.14 18.22
CA ALA A 192 9.45 -0.75 19.37
C ALA A 192 10.66 -1.65 19.00
N SER A 193 10.66 -2.24 17.80
CA SER A 193 11.74 -3.11 17.33
C SER A 193 12.69 -2.42 16.35
N PHE A 194 12.47 -1.13 16.07
CA PHE A 194 13.24 -0.42 15.07
C PHE A 194 14.63 -0.04 15.59
N ASP A 195 15.67 -0.54 14.91
CA ASP A 195 17.05 -0.21 15.20
C ASP A 195 17.42 1.16 14.58
N LYS A 196 17.54 2.19 15.42
CA LYS A 196 17.96 3.54 15.02
C LYS A 196 19.49 3.65 14.84
N THR A 197 20.28 2.69 15.32
CA THR A 197 21.75 2.77 15.33
C THR A 197 22.42 2.98 13.96
N PRO A 198 21.84 2.54 12.81
CA PRO A 198 22.46 2.78 11.50
C PRO A 198 22.31 4.21 10.97
N PHE A 199 21.44 5.04 11.55
CA PHE A 199 21.07 6.35 11.01
C PHE A 199 21.98 7.53 11.40
N PRO A 200 22.55 7.64 12.61
CA PRO A 200 23.41 8.76 12.98
C PRO A 200 24.84 8.62 12.41
N VAL A 201 24.97 8.59 11.08
CA VAL A 201 26.24 8.44 10.33
C VAL A 201 26.42 9.54 9.28
N ALA A 202 27.66 9.89 8.90
CA ALA A 202 27.95 10.95 7.91
C ALA A 202 27.34 10.69 6.53
N ALA A 203 27.17 9.42 6.16
CA ALA A 203 26.47 9.04 4.93
C ALA A 203 25.02 9.55 4.89
N ASN A 204 24.37 9.68 6.05
CA ASN A 204 23.02 10.21 6.20
C ASN A 204 23.00 11.74 6.39
N LEU A 205 24.15 12.42 6.37
CA LEU A 205 24.25 13.88 6.44
C LEU A 205 24.49 14.45 5.04
N LEU A 206 24.01 15.67 4.82
CA LEU A 206 24.36 16.48 3.65
C LEU A 206 24.58 17.94 4.02
N THR A 207 25.49 18.60 3.31
CA THR A 207 25.57 20.07 3.33
C THR A 207 24.49 20.63 2.41
N ILE A 208 23.59 21.46 2.94
CA ILE A 208 22.43 22.03 2.23
C ILE A 208 22.28 23.50 2.55
N GLN A 209 21.71 24.28 1.63
CA GLN A 209 21.26 25.63 1.96
C GLN A 209 20.13 25.57 2.98
N SER A 210 20.16 26.49 3.94
CA SER A 210 19.19 26.54 5.04
C SER A 210 17.74 26.66 4.56
N ASP A 211 17.51 27.36 3.44
CA ASP A 211 16.21 27.48 2.78
C ASP A 211 15.73 26.17 2.16
N LEU A 212 16.63 25.35 1.60
CA LEU A 212 16.32 24.04 1.02
C LEU A 212 16.08 22.95 2.06
N ARG A 213 16.64 23.07 3.28
CA ARG A 213 16.39 22.11 4.38
C ARG A 213 14.90 21.92 4.63
N PHE A 214 14.15 23.02 4.73
CA PHE A 214 12.71 22.99 4.98
C PHE A 214 11.99 22.13 3.93
N TYR A 215 12.31 22.33 2.65
CA TYR A 215 11.67 21.60 1.55
C TYR A 215 12.06 20.11 1.51
N LEU A 216 13.30 19.78 1.88
CA LEU A 216 13.74 18.39 1.97
C LEU A 216 13.03 17.63 3.10
N HIS A 217 12.91 18.24 4.28
CA HIS A 217 12.25 17.64 5.46
C HIS A 217 10.72 17.67 5.36
N ASN A 218 10.15 18.55 4.54
CA ASN A 218 8.74 18.53 4.17
C ASN A 218 8.44 17.64 2.94
N ASN A 219 9.42 16.92 2.41
CA ASN A 219 9.28 16.05 1.24
C ASN A 219 8.73 16.76 -0.02
N HIS A 220 9.01 18.06 -0.19
CA HIS A 220 8.60 18.81 -1.38
C HIS A 220 9.38 18.37 -2.63
N PHE A 221 10.57 17.80 -2.45
CA PHE A 221 11.35 17.21 -3.52
C PHE A 221 12.13 15.98 -3.00
N MET A 222 12.59 15.14 -3.92
CA MET A 222 13.42 13.96 -3.63
C MET A 222 14.48 13.74 -4.70
N VAL A 223 15.42 12.83 -4.46
CA VAL A 223 16.46 12.41 -5.41
C VAL A 223 16.23 10.96 -5.82
N ASP A 224 15.94 10.73 -7.10
CA ASP A 224 15.88 9.40 -7.69
C ASP A 224 17.28 8.97 -8.11
N VAL A 225 17.98 8.32 -7.17
CA VAL A 225 19.34 7.79 -7.37
C VAL A 225 19.39 6.84 -8.58
N ASP A 226 18.33 6.07 -8.80
CA ASP A 226 18.24 5.06 -9.84
C ASP A 226 17.80 5.65 -11.20
N ASP A 227 17.56 6.96 -11.27
CA ASP A 227 17.36 7.76 -12.49
C ASP A 227 18.53 8.73 -12.74
N GLY A 228 19.75 8.31 -12.42
CA GLY A 228 20.94 9.14 -12.58
C GLY A 228 20.96 10.34 -11.63
N TYR A 229 20.43 10.20 -10.41
CA TYR A 229 20.31 11.25 -9.40
C TYR A 229 19.40 12.41 -9.82
N ARG A 230 18.33 12.12 -10.58
CA ARG A 230 17.34 13.12 -10.97
C ARG A 230 16.65 13.70 -9.73
N ILE A 231 16.53 15.02 -9.68
CA ILE A 231 15.78 15.73 -8.63
C ILE A 231 14.34 15.88 -9.10
N LEU A 232 13.40 15.43 -8.28
CA LEU A 232 11.97 15.42 -8.60
C LEU A 232 11.23 16.32 -7.61
N VAL A 233 10.49 17.30 -8.13
CA VAL A 233 9.73 18.25 -7.33
C VAL A 233 8.29 17.79 -7.23
N LEU A 234 7.92 17.30 -6.05
CA LEU A 234 6.64 16.69 -5.73
C LEU A 234 5.58 17.73 -5.34
N ARG A 235 6.02 18.86 -4.79
CA ARG A 235 5.17 19.99 -4.39
C ARG A 235 5.81 21.31 -4.78
N GLY A 236 4.99 22.32 -5.08
CA GLY A 236 5.48 23.66 -5.43
C GLY A 236 6.45 24.21 -4.37
N MET A 237 7.57 24.76 -4.83
CA MET A 237 8.60 25.36 -3.97
C MET A 237 8.78 26.87 -4.24
N GLY A 238 7.87 27.48 -4.99
CA GLY A 238 7.98 28.88 -5.43
C GLY A 238 9.30 29.14 -6.17
N ASP A 239 9.97 30.24 -5.83
CA ASP A 239 11.23 30.65 -6.45
C ASP A 239 12.38 29.65 -6.22
N MET A 240 12.30 28.84 -5.17
CA MET A 240 13.33 27.84 -4.86
C MET A 240 13.38 26.71 -5.89
N GLN A 241 12.26 26.42 -6.56
CA GLN A 241 12.21 25.39 -7.59
C GLN A 241 13.16 25.72 -8.75
N GLY A 242 13.25 26.99 -9.15
CA GLY A 242 14.13 27.43 -10.25
C GLY A 242 15.63 27.38 -9.90
N ARG A 243 15.98 27.20 -8.63
CA ARG A 243 17.37 27.09 -8.15
C ARG A 243 17.87 25.65 -8.10
N LEU A 244 16.97 24.67 -8.10
CA LEU A 244 17.36 23.27 -8.13
C LEU A 244 17.78 22.86 -9.54
N PRO A 245 18.93 22.20 -9.71
CA PRO A 245 19.25 21.57 -10.97
C PRO A 245 18.31 20.39 -11.22
N THR A 246 18.28 19.89 -12.47
CA THR A 246 17.48 18.71 -12.82
C THR A 246 18.03 17.42 -12.24
N HIS A 247 19.34 17.39 -11.97
CA HIS A 247 20.05 16.25 -11.39
C HIS A 247 21.02 16.75 -10.33
N LEU A 248 21.26 15.91 -9.32
CA LEU A 248 22.27 16.20 -8.32
C LEU A 248 23.64 16.35 -9.01
N PRO A 249 24.38 17.45 -8.77
CA PRO A 249 25.71 17.63 -9.34
C PRO A 249 26.61 16.45 -9.03
N CYS A 250 27.16 15.83 -10.08
CA CYS A 250 28.14 14.76 -9.96
C CYS A 250 29.49 15.37 -9.54
N HIS A 251 29.65 15.63 -8.25
CA HIS A 251 30.97 15.84 -7.67
C HIS A 251 31.71 14.49 -7.73
N SER A 252 33.01 14.54 -7.99
CA SER A 252 33.84 13.45 -8.55
C SER A 252 33.83 12.09 -7.85
N GLN A 253 33.12 11.90 -6.73
CA GLN A 253 32.79 10.62 -6.13
C GLN A 253 31.38 10.69 -5.50
N HIS A 254 30.44 9.90 -6.04
CA HIS A 254 29.21 9.57 -5.31
C HIS A 254 29.56 8.60 -4.18
N ASP A 255 28.94 8.79 -3.02
CA ASP A 255 29.13 7.94 -1.84
C ASP A 255 28.02 6.88 -1.83
N PRO A 256 28.31 5.59 -2.11
CA PRO A 256 27.30 4.54 -2.13
C PRO A 256 26.57 4.39 -0.79
N ALA A 257 27.19 4.80 0.33
CA ALA A 257 26.53 4.78 1.62
C ALA A 257 25.47 5.90 1.71
N ALA A 258 25.72 7.08 1.14
CA ALA A 258 24.74 8.16 1.07
C ALA A 258 23.57 7.81 0.14
N ASP A 259 23.85 7.07 -0.94
CA ASP A 259 22.82 6.60 -1.87
C ASP A 259 21.75 5.74 -1.18
N HIS A 260 22.13 4.99 -0.14
CA HIS A 260 21.17 4.22 0.67
C HIS A 260 20.13 5.14 1.32
N PHE A 261 20.58 6.21 1.98
CA PHE A 261 19.69 7.16 2.65
C PHE A 261 18.88 8.00 1.65
N LEU A 262 19.45 8.36 0.50
CA LEU A 262 18.72 9.02 -0.58
C LEU A 262 17.62 8.12 -1.16
N ARG A 263 17.88 6.81 -1.36
CA ARG A 263 16.84 5.85 -1.77
C ARG A 263 15.75 5.69 -0.71
N LEU A 264 16.11 5.66 0.58
CA LEU A 264 15.12 5.64 1.66
C LEU A 264 14.27 6.91 1.68
N HIS A 265 14.87 8.09 1.49
CA HIS A 265 14.16 9.36 1.42
C HIS A 265 13.25 9.42 0.20
N CYS A 266 13.73 8.97 -0.96
CA CYS A 266 12.94 8.84 -2.18
C CYS A 266 11.73 7.92 -1.94
N ARG A 267 11.96 6.72 -1.40
CA ARG A 267 10.88 5.78 -1.07
C ARG A 267 9.85 6.37 -0.13
N TYR A 268 10.30 7.01 0.96
CA TYR A 268 9.40 7.62 1.93
C TYR A 268 8.58 8.76 1.30
N SER A 269 9.25 9.61 0.52
CA SER A 269 8.62 10.72 -0.19
C SER A 269 7.59 10.23 -1.22
N LEU A 270 7.88 9.14 -1.94
CA LEU A 270 6.92 8.50 -2.85
C LEU A 270 5.67 8.00 -2.11
N ASN A 271 5.87 7.30 -0.99
CA ASN A 271 4.75 6.81 -0.18
C ASN A 271 3.89 7.98 0.35
N LEU A 272 4.53 9.03 0.86
CA LEU A 272 3.85 10.19 1.39
C LEU A 272 3.12 10.98 0.30
N MET A 273 3.79 11.24 -0.83
CA MET A 273 3.36 12.26 -1.80
C MET A 273 2.66 11.70 -3.02
N LEU A 274 2.78 10.42 -3.35
CA LEU A 274 2.13 9.84 -4.54
C LEU A 274 1.01 8.88 -4.20
N LEU A 275 1.11 8.11 -3.10
CA LEU A 275 0.08 7.13 -2.79
C LEU A 275 -1.27 7.78 -2.46
N GLY A 276 -2.33 7.06 -2.83
CA GLY A 276 -3.71 7.42 -2.59
C GLY A 276 -4.13 8.66 -3.37
N GLY A 277 -4.97 9.48 -2.75
CA GLY A 277 -5.47 10.72 -3.31
C GLY A 277 -6.92 10.69 -3.79
N ASP A 278 -7.62 9.59 -3.56
CA ASP A 278 -9.06 9.51 -3.77
C ASP A 278 -9.76 9.98 -2.49
N ILE A 279 -11.04 10.30 -2.63
CA ILE A 279 -11.85 10.81 -1.51
C ILE A 279 -11.89 9.84 -0.31
N LYS A 280 -11.52 8.57 -0.47
CA LYS A 280 -11.41 7.59 0.62
C LYS A 280 -10.33 7.95 1.65
N GLU A 281 -9.41 8.86 1.35
CA GLU A 281 -8.51 9.44 2.37
C GLU A 281 -9.28 10.28 3.41
N VAL A 282 -10.36 10.92 2.99
CA VAL A 282 -11.25 11.73 3.83
C VAL A 282 -12.34 10.87 4.45
N TYR A 283 -12.93 9.98 3.65
CA TYR A 283 -13.98 9.05 4.05
C TYR A 283 -13.47 7.61 3.98
N PRO A 284 -12.69 7.16 4.98
CA PRO A 284 -12.29 5.75 5.04
C PRO A 284 -13.53 4.87 5.22
N ASN A 285 -13.43 3.58 4.84
CA ASN A 285 -14.59 2.67 4.84
C ASN A 285 -15.38 2.69 6.15
N GLY A 286 -14.72 2.72 7.32
CA GLY A 286 -15.40 2.79 8.62
C GLY A 286 -16.23 4.06 8.83
N VAL A 287 -15.82 5.19 8.24
CA VAL A 287 -16.60 6.44 8.26
C VAL A 287 -17.78 6.35 7.29
N ILE A 288 -17.58 5.73 6.12
CA ILE A 288 -18.65 5.49 5.15
C ILE A 288 -19.73 4.60 5.78
N THR A 289 -19.33 3.44 6.32
CA THR A 289 -20.26 2.49 6.94
C THR A 289 -20.95 3.09 8.16
N GLY A 290 -20.23 3.82 9.00
CA GLY A 290 -20.82 4.53 10.14
C GLY A 290 -21.85 5.56 9.72
N MET A 291 -21.57 6.36 8.68
CA MET A 291 -22.53 7.32 8.13
C MET A 291 -23.75 6.63 7.51
N MET A 292 -23.57 5.51 6.82
CA MET A 292 -24.69 4.72 6.27
C MET A 292 -25.61 4.20 7.39
N GLU A 293 -25.04 3.59 8.43
CA GLU A 293 -25.78 3.11 9.59
C GLU A 293 -26.56 4.23 10.28
N GLU A 294 -25.90 5.37 10.49
CA GLU A 294 -26.47 6.59 11.06
C GLU A 294 -27.63 7.19 10.26
N LEU A 295 -27.65 6.95 8.95
CA LEU A 295 -28.69 7.37 8.02
C LEU A 295 -29.76 6.29 7.81
N GLY A 296 -29.63 5.13 8.46
CA GLY A 296 -30.54 4.00 8.32
C GLY A 296 -30.40 3.24 7.00
N VAL A 297 -29.24 3.35 6.34
CA VAL A 297 -28.92 2.61 5.11
C VAL A 297 -28.16 1.34 5.48
N ASP A 298 -28.78 0.18 5.26
CA ASP A 298 -28.14 -1.12 5.47
C ASP A 298 -27.30 -1.51 4.25
N TYR A 299 -26.14 -2.12 4.49
CA TYR A 299 -25.23 -2.61 3.46
C TYR A 299 -25.71 -3.93 2.86
N ALA A 300 -26.45 -4.73 3.63
CA ALA A 300 -26.73 -6.13 3.30
C ALA A 300 -27.97 -6.33 2.41
N GLY A 301 -28.59 -5.25 1.92
CA GLY A 301 -29.86 -5.36 1.18
C GLY A 301 -30.91 -6.11 1.99
N SER A 302 -30.88 -6.01 3.33
CA SER A 302 -31.78 -6.76 4.18
C SER A 302 -33.21 -6.32 3.87
N GLU A 303 -33.98 -7.23 3.25
CA GLU A 303 -35.38 -7.01 2.86
C GLU A 303 -36.25 -6.61 4.06
N ASP A 304 -35.78 -6.91 5.27
CA ASP A 304 -36.48 -6.73 6.53
C ASP A 304 -36.39 -5.31 7.12
N ARG A 305 -35.55 -4.40 6.59
CA ARG A 305 -35.56 -3.01 7.05
C ARG A 305 -36.59 -2.19 6.27
N ASP A 306 -37.68 -1.86 6.96
CA ASP A 306 -38.66 -0.89 6.50
C ASP A 306 -37.96 0.42 6.11
N GLU A 307 -38.34 1.04 4.98
CA GLU A 307 -37.92 2.41 4.59
C GLU A 307 -38.15 3.46 5.69
N LYS A 308 -38.93 3.11 6.72
CA LYS A 308 -39.23 3.91 7.91
C LYS A 308 -38.03 4.13 8.83
N ASP A 309 -36.98 3.31 8.71
CA ASP A 309 -35.78 3.41 9.54
C ASP A 309 -34.72 4.36 8.93
N MET A 310 -34.91 4.82 7.69
CA MET A 310 -34.04 5.82 7.09
C MET A 310 -34.21 7.19 7.75
N ALA A 311 -33.10 7.91 7.93
CA ALA A 311 -33.14 9.30 8.37
C ALA A 311 -33.97 10.15 7.41
N PHE A 312 -34.71 11.13 7.93
CA PHE A 312 -35.53 12.03 7.11
C PHE A 312 -34.66 12.73 6.05
N LEU A 313 -35.22 12.97 4.85
CA LEU A 313 -34.49 13.55 3.73
C LEU A 313 -34.00 14.99 3.97
N ASP A 314 -34.56 15.68 4.97
CA ASP A 314 -34.13 17.00 5.41
C ASP A 314 -33.00 16.96 6.45
N ASP A 315 -32.55 15.77 6.86
CA ASP A 315 -31.35 15.61 7.69
C ASP A 315 -30.13 16.23 6.99
N GLU A 316 -29.43 17.13 7.68
CA GLU A 316 -28.30 17.87 7.14
C GLU A 316 -27.15 16.95 6.66
N ARG A 317 -27.05 15.72 7.21
CA ARG A 317 -26.06 14.73 6.81
C ARG A 317 -26.22 14.32 5.34
N TRP A 318 -27.44 14.28 4.81
CA TRP A 318 -27.70 14.05 3.38
C TRP A 318 -27.14 15.15 2.49
N GLN A 319 -26.93 16.36 3.01
CA GLN A 319 -26.39 17.49 2.25
C GLN A 319 -24.86 17.49 2.15
N SER A 320 -24.20 16.69 3.00
CA SER A 320 -22.76 16.47 2.92
C SER A 320 -22.36 15.75 1.62
N GLU A 321 -21.09 15.85 1.23
CA GLU A 321 -20.58 15.16 0.05
C GLU A 321 -20.72 13.64 0.17
N LEU A 322 -20.40 13.08 1.34
CA LEU A 322 -20.60 11.66 1.63
C LEU A 322 -22.08 11.26 1.62
N GLY A 323 -22.95 12.04 2.27
CA GLY A 323 -24.39 11.77 2.29
C GLY A 323 -25.02 11.75 0.90
N LYS A 324 -24.60 12.67 0.01
CA LYS A 324 -25.04 12.68 -1.39
C LYS A 324 -24.61 11.41 -2.14
N ALA A 325 -23.36 10.99 -1.98
CA ALA A 325 -22.86 9.76 -2.61
C ALA A 325 -23.55 8.51 -2.06
N ILE A 326 -23.86 8.47 -0.75
CA ILE A 326 -24.66 7.39 -0.15
C ILE A 326 -26.05 7.37 -0.78
N MET A 327 -26.74 8.53 -0.86
CA MET A 327 -28.06 8.63 -1.46
C MET A 327 -28.06 8.19 -2.93
N GLU A 328 -27.07 8.61 -3.71
CA GLU A 328 -26.90 8.18 -5.10
C GLU A 328 -26.76 6.66 -5.20
N GLY A 329 -25.87 6.06 -4.40
CA GLY A 329 -25.71 4.59 -4.36
C GLY A 329 -26.99 3.85 -3.95
N VAL A 330 -27.77 4.39 -3.01
CA VAL A 330 -29.09 3.83 -2.63
C VAL A 330 -30.07 3.88 -3.80
N LEU A 331 -30.13 5.00 -4.52
CA LEU A 331 -31.01 5.15 -5.68
C LEU A 331 -30.62 4.23 -6.83
N GLU A 332 -29.32 4.11 -7.12
CA GLU A 332 -28.79 3.16 -8.11
C GLU A 332 -29.15 1.72 -7.77
N GLY A 333 -28.96 1.32 -6.50
CA GLY A 333 -29.34 -0.01 -6.01
C GLY A 333 -30.83 -0.30 -6.20
N LYS A 334 -31.71 0.65 -5.85
CA LYS A 334 -33.16 0.52 -6.05
C LYS A 334 -33.56 0.42 -7.52
N ILE A 335 -32.87 1.11 -8.42
CA ILE A 335 -33.12 1.01 -9.87
C ILE A 335 -32.68 -0.36 -10.39
N ALA A 336 -31.47 -0.80 -10.03
CA ALA A 336 -30.95 -2.10 -10.44
C ALA A 336 -31.82 -3.26 -9.96
N GLN A 337 -32.28 -3.22 -8.70
CA GLN A 337 -33.20 -4.20 -8.14
C GLN A 337 -34.50 -4.30 -8.95
N ARG A 338 -35.13 -3.17 -9.28
CA ARG A 338 -36.37 -3.17 -10.08
C ARG A 338 -36.18 -3.73 -11.48
N LEU A 339 -35.06 -3.40 -12.13
CA LEU A 339 -34.74 -3.93 -13.45
C LEU A 339 -34.56 -5.45 -13.40
N TYR A 340 -33.92 -5.95 -12.35
CA TYR A 340 -33.73 -7.38 -12.12
C TYR A 340 -35.06 -8.10 -11.83
N GLU A 341 -35.92 -7.52 -11.00
CA GLU A 341 -37.28 -8.03 -10.73
C GLU A 341 -38.14 -8.07 -12.00
N ASP A 342 -38.07 -7.02 -12.83
CA ASP A 342 -38.78 -6.96 -14.12
C ASP A 342 -38.28 -8.07 -15.07
N GLU A 343 -36.96 -8.27 -15.17
CA GLU A 343 -36.37 -9.33 -16.01
C GLU A 343 -36.78 -10.74 -15.55
N LEU A 344 -36.72 -11.02 -14.24
CA LEU A 344 -37.19 -12.28 -13.66
C LEU A 344 -38.68 -12.52 -13.94
N SER A 345 -39.52 -11.49 -13.80
CA SER A 345 -40.95 -11.60 -14.07
C SER A 345 -41.28 -11.95 -15.52
N THR A 346 -40.40 -11.62 -16.47
CA THR A 346 -40.57 -11.97 -17.89
C THR A 346 -40.14 -13.39 -18.23
N LEU A 347 -39.31 -14.03 -17.39
CA LEU A 347 -38.82 -15.39 -17.62
C LEU A 347 -39.80 -16.47 -17.13
N ASP A 348 -40.71 -16.14 -16.21
CA ASP A 348 -41.70 -17.08 -15.63
C ASP A 348 -42.96 -17.32 -16.50
N VAL A 349 -42.95 -16.94 -17.79
CA VAL A 349 -44.18 -16.88 -18.61
C VAL A 349 -44.49 -18.13 -19.46
N ASP A 350 -43.59 -19.11 -19.61
CA ASP A 350 -43.82 -20.25 -20.54
C ASP A 350 -43.70 -21.67 -19.91
N GLU A 351 -44.02 -21.88 -18.62
CA GLU A 351 -44.16 -23.25 -18.07
C GLU A 351 -45.55 -23.89 -18.28
N ASP A 352 -46.50 -23.17 -18.87
CA ASP A 352 -47.82 -23.72 -19.23
C ASP A 352 -47.90 -23.99 -20.74
N GLU A 353 -47.41 -25.14 -21.20
CA GLU A 353 -48.12 -25.86 -22.26
C GLU A 353 -47.84 -27.37 -22.24
N ASP A 354 -48.92 -28.11 -21.96
CA ASP A 354 -49.17 -29.53 -22.22
C ASP A 354 -48.63 -30.02 -23.57
N SER A 355 -47.32 -30.13 -23.70
CA SER A 355 -46.67 -30.79 -24.82
C SER A 355 -46.84 -32.29 -24.65
N GLU A 356 -47.97 -32.83 -25.15
CA GLU A 356 -48.11 -34.25 -25.42
C GLU A 356 -46.84 -34.77 -26.12
N PRO A 357 -46.31 -35.95 -25.72
CA PRO A 357 -45.09 -36.48 -26.29
C PRO A 357 -45.26 -36.70 -27.81
N PRO A 358 -44.37 -36.13 -28.66
CA PRO A 358 -44.49 -36.31 -30.09
C PRO A 358 -44.25 -37.78 -30.46
N SER A 359 -45.27 -38.38 -31.08
CA SER A 359 -45.18 -39.72 -31.63
C SER A 359 -44.07 -39.80 -32.68
N SER A 360 -43.20 -40.79 -32.51
CA SER A 360 -42.10 -41.21 -33.37
C SER A 360 -42.30 -41.01 -34.89
N GLY A 361 -41.40 -40.26 -35.52
CA GLY A 361 -41.17 -40.27 -36.96
C GLY A 361 -39.75 -39.77 -37.28
N PRO A 362 -38.96 -40.47 -38.12
CA PRO A 362 -37.58 -40.08 -38.40
C PRO A 362 -37.53 -39.15 -39.61
N ASN A 363 -36.84 -38.01 -39.53
CA ASN A 363 -35.95 -37.56 -40.61
C ASN A 363 -35.14 -36.30 -40.26
N SER A 364 -33.89 -36.37 -40.69
CA SER A 364 -32.86 -35.35 -40.87
C SER A 364 -33.34 -33.93 -41.24
N ARG A 365 -32.74 -32.89 -40.63
CA ARG A 365 -31.88 -31.90 -41.33
C ARG A 365 -31.30 -30.81 -40.42
N ASP A 366 -30.08 -30.43 -40.80
CA ASP A 366 -29.29 -29.24 -40.49
C ASP A 366 -30.05 -28.03 -39.93
N GLU A 367 -29.73 -27.66 -38.68
CA GLU A 367 -30.08 -26.36 -38.10
C GLU A 367 -28.83 -25.47 -37.99
N LYS A 368 -28.98 -24.26 -38.53
CA LYS A 368 -28.04 -23.15 -38.39
C LYS A 368 -28.19 -22.55 -36.99
N GLN A 369 -27.07 -22.39 -36.28
CA GLN A 369 -27.00 -21.61 -35.04
C GLN A 369 -27.29 -20.14 -35.33
N GLU A 370 -28.32 -19.60 -34.70
CA GLU A 370 -28.49 -18.15 -34.54
C GLU A 370 -27.63 -17.63 -33.38
N PRO A 371 -27.09 -16.41 -33.46
CA PRO A 371 -26.28 -15.83 -32.39
C PRO A 371 -27.16 -15.38 -31.21
N TRP A 372 -26.68 -15.65 -30.00
CA TRP A 372 -27.27 -15.25 -28.73
C TRP A 372 -27.39 -13.72 -28.61
N PRO A 373 -28.41 -13.18 -27.90
CA PRO A 373 -28.47 -11.77 -27.57
C PRO A 373 -27.32 -11.39 -26.61
N GLU A 374 -26.73 -10.22 -26.82
CA GLU A 374 -25.78 -9.59 -25.91
C GLU A 374 -26.52 -9.18 -24.62
N SER A 375 -26.58 -10.07 -23.63
CA SER A 375 -27.10 -9.76 -22.29
C SER A 375 -26.14 -8.85 -21.50
N PRO A 376 -26.66 -7.99 -20.61
CA PRO A 376 -25.82 -7.19 -19.71
C PRO A 376 -25.12 -8.05 -18.66
N LEU A 377 -23.96 -7.57 -18.20
CA LEU A 377 -23.16 -8.17 -17.13
C LEU A 377 -23.99 -8.30 -15.84
N SER A 378 -24.11 -9.52 -15.28
CA SER A 378 -24.57 -9.71 -13.90
C SER A 378 -23.39 -9.85 -12.95
N LEU A 379 -23.51 -9.26 -11.76
CA LEU A 379 -22.52 -9.33 -10.68
C LEU A 379 -23.26 -9.74 -9.40
N ASP A 380 -22.84 -10.85 -8.80
CA ASP A 380 -23.35 -11.32 -7.51
C ASP A 380 -22.36 -10.97 -6.40
N TRP A 381 -22.86 -10.40 -5.29
CA TRP A 381 -22.05 -9.85 -4.20
C TRP A 381 -22.25 -10.65 -2.90
N ASP A 382 -21.18 -10.86 -2.15
CA ASP A 382 -21.25 -11.45 -0.80
C ASP A 382 -21.44 -10.38 0.30
N SER A 383 -21.60 -10.83 1.55
CA SER A 383 -21.80 -9.96 2.72
C SER A 383 -20.59 -9.08 3.06
N GLU A 384 -19.44 -9.30 2.44
CA GLU A 384 -18.21 -8.54 2.60
C GLU A 384 -17.90 -7.65 1.37
N ASN A 385 -18.85 -7.55 0.43
CA ASN A 385 -18.75 -6.77 -0.80
C ASN A 385 -17.68 -7.31 -1.78
N ASN A 386 -17.44 -8.63 -1.77
CA ASN A 386 -16.70 -9.32 -2.82
C ASN A 386 -17.69 -9.83 -3.88
N VAL A 387 -17.37 -9.59 -5.15
CA VAL A 387 -18.06 -10.27 -6.25
C VAL A 387 -17.57 -11.72 -6.29
N TYR A 388 -18.45 -12.68 -6.02
CA TYR A 388 -18.11 -14.10 -6.06
C TYR A 388 -18.51 -14.77 -7.38
N ASN A 389 -19.28 -14.07 -8.22
CA ASN A 389 -19.64 -14.52 -9.56
C ASN A 389 -19.67 -13.35 -10.54
N ALA A 390 -18.87 -13.44 -11.61
CA ALA A 390 -18.83 -12.46 -12.69
C ALA A 390 -18.81 -13.20 -14.03
N VAL A 391 -19.86 -13.04 -14.82
CA VAL A 391 -19.97 -13.66 -16.16
C VAL A 391 -19.51 -12.65 -17.20
N PHE A 392 -18.33 -12.87 -17.80
CA PHE A 392 -17.80 -12.01 -18.86
C PHE A 392 -18.13 -12.56 -20.24
N ALA A 393 -18.65 -11.70 -21.13
CA ALA A 393 -18.80 -12.03 -22.54
C ALA A 393 -17.43 -12.17 -23.24
N ARG A 394 -17.30 -13.19 -24.08
CA ARG A 394 -16.11 -13.48 -24.89
C ARG A 394 -15.98 -12.44 -26.01
N VAL A 395 -14.90 -11.68 -26.03
CA VAL A 395 -14.49 -10.90 -27.21
C VAL A 395 -13.71 -11.82 -28.14
N GLU A 396 -14.27 -12.17 -29.30
CA GLU A 396 -13.53 -12.92 -30.33
C GLU A 396 -12.51 -12.01 -31.04
N GLY A 397 -11.26 -12.46 -31.06
CA GLY A 397 -10.16 -11.76 -31.71
C GLY A 397 -8.87 -12.58 -31.67
N ASP A 398 -8.89 -13.77 -32.29
CA ASP A 398 -7.69 -14.57 -32.49
C ASP A 398 -6.85 -13.97 -33.63
N GLN A 399 -5.67 -13.42 -33.31
CA GLN A 399 -4.51 -13.41 -34.20
C GLN A 399 -3.29 -12.84 -33.48
N TRP A 400 -2.36 -13.68 -33.02
CA TRP A 400 -0.92 -13.39 -33.11
C TRP A 400 -0.12 -14.70 -33.27
N ALA A 401 0.73 -14.72 -34.28
CA ALA A 401 1.70 -15.76 -34.56
C ALA A 401 2.88 -15.63 -33.58
N SER A 402 3.32 -16.75 -32.99
CA SER A 402 4.62 -16.83 -32.33
C SER A 402 5.41 -17.98 -32.92
N SER A 403 6.45 -17.62 -33.68
CA SER A 403 7.54 -18.52 -34.07
C SER A 403 8.48 -18.68 -32.89
N VAL A 404 8.46 -19.84 -32.24
CA VAL A 404 9.44 -20.20 -31.22
C VAL A 404 10.73 -20.62 -31.92
N ALA A 405 11.81 -19.87 -31.69
CA ALA A 405 13.16 -20.31 -31.97
C ALA A 405 13.67 -21.10 -30.74
N GLU A 406 14.11 -22.34 -30.95
CA GLU A 406 14.75 -23.17 -29.93
C GLU A 406 16.11 -22.59 -29.50
N PRO A 407 16.46 -22.59 -28.21
CA PRO A 407 17.83 -22.33 -27.77
C PRO A 407 18.68 -23.61 -27.80
N PRO A 408 19.98 -23.53 -28.13
CA PRO A 408 20.86 -24.69 -28.11
C PRO A 408 21.26 -25.08 -26.69
N SER A 409 21.45 -26.39 -26.55
CA SER A 409 21.83 -27.14 -25.38
C SER A 409 23.22 -26.85 -24.81
N SER A 410 23.31 -27.03 -23.48
CA SER A 410 24.41 -27.65 -22.71
C SER A 410 25.63 -26.82 -22.27
N GLY A 411 25.90 -26.87 -20.96
CA GLY A 411 27.17 -26.50 -20.32
C GLY A 411 27.05 -26.42 -18.79
N PRO A 412 27.79 -27.23 -17.98
CA PRO A 412 27.45 -27.52 -16.59
C PRO A 412 28.18 -26.63 -15.58
N ASN A 413 27.47 -26.20 -14.52
CA ASN A 413 28.04 -25.92 -13.20
C ASN A 413 26.90 -25.85 -12.18
N SER A 414 26.65 -26.97 -11.51
CA SER A 414 25.72 -27.08 -10.39
C SER A 414 26.41 -26.63 -9.09
N HIS A 415 26.04 -25.47 -8.58
CA HIS A 415 26.05 -25.22 -7.14
C HIS A 415 24.68 -25.66 -6.62
N ASP A 416 24.69 -26.63 -5.70
CA ASP A 416 23.52 -27.13 -4.99
C ASP A 416 22.94 -26.02 -4.09
N GLU A 417 21.94 -25.30 -4.59
CA GLU A 417 20.98 -24.63 -3.71
C GLU A 417 19.90 -25.65 -3.33
N LYS A 418 19.92 -26.07 -2.06
CA LYS A 418 18.82 -26.84 -1.47
C LYS A 418 17.55 -26.00 -1.56
N ARG A 419 16.63 -26.40 -2.43
CA ARG A 419 15.25 -25.93 -2.38
C ARG A 419 14.57 -26.52 -1.15
N GLU A 420 14.18 -25.66 -0.23
CA GLU A 420 13.22 -26.01 0.82
C GLU A 420 11.88 -26.33 0.14
N SER A 421 11.32 -27.49 0.49
CA SER A 421 9.96 -27.84 0.07
C SER A 421 8.98 -27.20 1.05
N PRO A 422 7.90 -26.57 0.57
CA PRO A 422 6.89 -26.01 1.47
C PRO A 422 6.22 -27.14 2.28
N PRO A 423 5.73 -26.84 3.50
CA PRO A 423 5.13 -27.85 4.36
C PRO A 423 3.91 -28.49 3.69
N PHE A 424 3.78 -29.80 3.89
CA PHE A 424 2.62 -30.57 3.44
C PHE A 424 1.46 -30.33 4.42
N LEU A 425 0.29 -29.96 3.89
CA LEU A 425 -0.93 -29.73 4.65
C LEU A 425 -1.86 -30.93 4.47
N GLU A 426 -2.25 -31.56 5.57
CA GLU A 426 -3.33 -32.55 5.57
C GLU A 426 -4.67 -31.86 5.84
N TRP A 427 -5.65 -32.18 4.99
CA TRP A 427 -6.99 -31.61 5.02
C TRP A 427 -7.98 -32.69 5.47
N ASP A 428 -8.93 -32.32 6.32
CA ASP A 428 -10.01 -33.20 6.74
C ASP A 428 -11.14 -33.28 5.70
N SER A 429 -12.16 -34.10 6.00
CA SER A 429 -13.32 -34.27 5.12
C SER A 429 -14.20 -33.03 4.99
N ASP A 430 -14.02 -32.05 5.88
CA ASP A 430 -14.76 -30.78 5.91
C ASP A 430 -13.90 -29.63 5.35
N ASN A 431 -12.75 -29.96 4.75
CA ASN A 431 -11.84 -29.05 4.08
C ASN A 431 -11.15 -28.04 5.01
N ASN A 432 -10.93 -28.42 6.27
CA ASN A 432 -10.09 -27.70 7.22
C ASN A 432 -8.69 -28.33 7.29
N VAL A 433 -7.68 -27.52 7.62
CA VAL A 433 -6.29 -28.01 7.80
C VAL A 433 -6.15 -28.64 9.19
N ASP A 434 -5.99 -29.96 9.22
CA ASP A 434 -5.86 -30.72 10.47
C ASP A 434 -4.46 -30.66 11.06
N LYS A 435 -3.43 -30.54 10.20
CA LYS A 435 -2.04 -30.54 10.64
C LYS A 435 -1.10 -29.88 9.64
N ALA A 436 -0.21 -29.03 10.16
CA ALA A 436 0.97 -28.57 9.45
C ALA A 436 2.21 -29.20 10.12
N VAL A 437 2.93 -30.05 9.39
CA VAL A 437 4.17 -30.68 9.87
C VAL A 437 5.36 -30.01 9.18
N SER A 438 6.22 -29.37 9.96
CA SER A 438 7.52 -28.86 9.50
C SER A 438 8.64 -29.72 10.09
N ASP A 439 9.34 -30.46 9.23
CA ASP A 439 10.55 -31.18 9.63
C ASP A 439 11.70 -30.17 9.76
N TRP A 440 12.02 -29.77 11.00
CA TRP A 440 13.28 -29.11 11.30
C TRP A 440 14.36 -30.16 11.53
N ILE A 441 15.34 -30.22 10.62
CA ILE A 441 16.60 -30.93 10.87
C ILE A 441 17.52 -29.96 11.60
N ASP A 442 17.69 -30.19 12.89
CA ASP A 442 18.63 -29.45 13.74
C ASP A 442 20.03 -30.05 13.58
N THR A 443 21.01 -29.25 13.15
CA THR A 443 22.43 -29.63 13.18
C THR A 443 23.27 -28.56 13.89
N ASP A 444 23.86 -29.02 14.99
CA ASP A 444 25.11 -28.60 15.63
C ASP A 444 25.21 -27.21 16.28
N GLN A 445 25.00 -27.17 17.60
CA GLN A 445 25.88 -26.42 18.50
C GLN A 445 26.36 -27.28 19.67
N GLN A 446 27.63 -27.70 19.59
CA GLN A 446 28.40 -28.21 20.72
C GLN A 446 28.74 -27.06 21.67
N TRP A 447 28.31 -27.15 22.92
CA TRP A 447 28.87 -26.37 24.03
C TRP A 447 29.75 -27.27 24.89
N GLY A 448 31.05 -26.96 24.92
CA GLY A 448 32.04 -27.60 25.76
C GLY A 448 31.85 -27.24 27.22
N HIS A 449 31.87 -28.25 28.09
CA HIS A 449 31.98 -28.10 29.53
C HIS A 449 33.35 -27.53 29.91
N SER A 450 33.37 -26.44 30.68
CA SER A 450 34.51 -26.09 31.54
C SER A 450 33.99 -25.79 32.94
N MET A 451 34.45 -26.59 33.89
CA MET A 451 34.27 -26.35 35.32
C MET A 451 35.13 -25.17 35.78
N ALA A 452 34.58 -24.32 36.64
CA ALA A 452 35.34 -23.50 37.58
C ALA A 452 34.54 -23.30 38.87
N GLU A 453 35.23 -23.47 40.00
CA GLU A 453 34.77 -23.37 41.39
C GLU A 453 34.37 -21.94 41.81
N PRO A 454 33.64 -21.76 42.95
CA PRO A 454 32.97 -20.51 43.27
C PRO A 454 33.87 -19.52 44.02
N PRO A 455 33.68 -18.20 43.85
CA PRO A 455 34.18 -17.23 44.80
C PRO A 455 33.13 -16.83 45.84
N SER A 456 33.70 -16.56 47.00
CA SER A 456 33.15 -16.13 48.28
C SER A 456 32.22 -14.91 48.28
N SER A 457 31.27 -14.99 49.20
CA SER A 457 30.48 -13.95 49.87
C SER A 457 31.06 -12.52 49.95
N GLY A 458 30.24 -11.52 49.63
CA GLY A 458 30.38 -10.11 50.05
C GLY A 458 29.32 -9.19 49.41
N PRO A 459 28.87 -8.09 50.04
CA PRO A 459 27.43 -7.82 50.22
C PRO A 459 26.84 -6.62 49.45
N ASN A 460 25.50 -6.67 49.31
CA ASN A 460 24.52 -5.60 49.13
C ASN A 460 24.53 -4.76 47.82
N SER A 461 23.56 -5.06 46.95
CA SER A 461 22.87 -4.07 46.10
C SER A 461 21.35 -4.27 46.22
N PRO A 462 20.54 -3.20 46.15
CA PRO A 462 19.11 -3.25 46.44
C PRO A 462 18.29 -3.75 45.25
N ASP A 463 17.43 -4.73 45.53
CA ASP A 463 16.17 -5.12 44.90
C ASP A 463 15.93 -4.71 43.43
N GLU A 464 16.41 -5.54 42.50
CA GLU A 464 15.80 -5.69 41.18
C GLU A 464 14.54 -6.56 41.35
N LYS A 465 13.35 -5.95 41.21
CA LYS A 465 12.08 -6.69 41.24
C LYS A 465 12.02 -7.61 40.03
N GLN A 466 12.24 -8.90 40.27
CA GLN A 466 12.02 -9.95 39.30
C GLN A 466 10.50 -10.08 39.07
N GLU A 467 10.02 -9.76 37.88
CA GLU A 467 8.64 -10.01 37.48
C GLU A 467 8.41 -11.52 37.40
N SER A 468 7.38 -12.01 38.10
CA SER A 468 6.97 -13.40 38.01
C SER A 468 6.37 -13.65 36.63
N PRO A 469 6.74 -14.72 35.91
CA PRO A 469 6.08 -15.07 34.66
C PRO A 469 4.59 -15.36 34.90
N PRO A 470 3.71 -15.09 33.91
CA PRO A 470 2.28 -15.34 34.04
C PRO A 470 2.00 -16.82 34.32
N SER A 471 1.02 -17.09 35.17
CA SER A 471 0.55 -18.45 35.37
C SER A 471 -0.34 -18.87 34.20
N LEU A 472 -0.05 -20.05 33.65
CA LEU A 472 -0.81 -20.66 32.56
C LEU A 472 -1.62 -21.83 33.12
N GLU A 473 -2.92 -21.83 32.87
CA GLU A 473 -3.81 -22.95 33.12
C GLU A 473 -3.99 -23.71 31.80
N TRP A 474 -3.82 -25.04 31.84
CA TRP A 474 -3.86 -25.92 30.68
C TRP A 474 -5.09 -26.83 30.77
N ASP A 475 -5.76 -27.06 29.64
CA ASP A 475 -6.90 -27.98 29.57
C ASP A 475 -6.45 -29.45 29.47
N SER A 476 -7.42 -30.36 29.43
CA SER A 476 -7.17 -31.81 29.35
C SER A 476 -6.52 -32.25 28.04
N ASP A 477 -6.58 -31.42 27.00
CA ASP A 477 -6.00 -31.67 25.68
C ASP A 477 -4.64 -30.95 25.52
N ASN A 478 -4.12 -30.40 26.63
CA ASN A 478 -2.82 -29.78 26.75
C ASN A 478 -2.68 -28.47 25.94
N ASN A 479 -3.80 -27.76 25.76
CA ASN A 479 -3.84 -26.39 25.25
C ASN A 479 -3.91 -25.39 26.41
N VAL A 480 -3.45 -24.16 26.21
CA VAL A 480 -3.56 -23.10 27.22
C VAL A 480 -4.99 -22.58 27.24
N ASP A 481 -5.70 -22.84 28.33
CA ASP A 481 -7.10 -22.44 28.52
C ASP A 481 -7.20 -21.01 29.07
N LYS A 482 -6.22 -20.59 29.88
CA LYS A 482 -6.17 -19.22 30.44
C LYS A 482 -4.76 -18.79 30.82
N ALA A 483 -4.44 -17.52 30.52
CA ALA A 483 -3.25 -16.84 31.02
C ALA A 483 -3.66 -15.67 31.93
N VAL A 484 -3.16 -15.65 33.17
CA VAL A 484 -3.46 -14.58 34.14
C VAL A 484 -2.20 -13.73 34.37
N PHE A 485 -2.35 -12.42 34.19
CA PHE A 485 -1.30 -11.44 34.41
C PHE A 485 -1.68 -10.58 35.62
N ASP A 486 -0.88 -10.64 36.68
CA ASP A 486 -1.02 -9.75 37.83
C ASP A 486 -0.31 -8.42 37.54
N TRP A 487 -1.07 -7.36 37.27
CA TRP A 487 -0.54 -6.00 37.22
C TRP A 487 -0.44 -5.44 38.64
N ILE A 488 0.75 -5.00 39.04
CA ILE A 488 0.95 -4.24 40.28
C ILE A 488 0.77 -2.76 39.95
N ASP A 489 -0.31 -2.18 40.44
CA ASP A 489 -0.63 -0.75 40.30
C ASP A 489 0.30 0.08 41.22
N THR A 490 1.30 0.75 40.66
CA THR A 490 2.19 1.65 41.40
C THR A 490 1.69 3.08 41.36
N ASP A 491 0.56 3.34 42.03
CA ASP A 491 0.09 4.70 42.34
C ASP A 491 -0.31 4.79 43.82
N GLN A 492 0.70 4.88 44.69
CA GLN A 492 0.52 5.37 46.06
C GLN A 492 1.88 5.79 46.66
N GLN A 493 2.09 7.11 46.78
CA GLN A 493 2.65 7.82 47.96
C GLN A 493 3.40 9.10 47.56
N TRP A 494 2.74 10.25 47.69
CA TRP A 494 3.39 11.47 48.19
C TRP A 494 2.51 12.04 49.30
N GLY A 495 2.79 11.57 50.52
CA GLY A 495 2.26 12.16 51.74
C GLY A 495 3.06 13.40 52.12
N HIS A 496 2.33 14.49 52.38
CA HIS A 496 2.85 15.70 53.03
C HIS A 496 3.63 15.39 54.31
N THR A 497 4.81 16.01 54.46
CA THR A 497 5.37 16.32 55.78
C THR A 497 5.61 17.81 55.89
N ASN A 498 4.92 18.44 56.85
CA ASN A 498 5.23 19.75 57.39
C ASN A 498 6.58 19.71 58.13
N GLY A 499 7.40 20.73 57.91
CA GLY A 499 8.65 21.00 58.60
C GLY A 499 9.34 22.20 57.98
#